data_AF-A0A0M2H7H2-F1
#
_entry.id   AF-A0A0M2H7H2-F1
#
_cell.length_a   1.000
_cell.length_b   1.000
_cell.length_c   1.000
_cell.angle_alpha   90.00
_cell.angle_beta   90.00
_cell.angle_gamma   90.00
#
_symmetry.space_group_name_H-M   'P 1'
#
loop_
_entity.id
_entity.type
_entity.pdbx_description
1 polymer ?
#
loop_
_entity_poly.entity_id
_entity_poly.type
_entity_poly.pdbx_seq_one_letter_code
_entity_poly.pdbx_strand_id
1 'polypeptide(L)'
;MMAKASRRPALDAPRGRGGMLSRPPAPSRDRFGRFTEWVARAMGTPAFLLGLTLFCVAWIAWNTLMPEQYRFDSAANGFTALTLMLSLQASYAAPLILLAQNRQDDRDRVQIEQDRQRAERNLADTEYLAREIVALRMALTDLTGEVLTRDVLRTELRATLDRLDSAEAGEGSR
;
A
#
# COMPACT_ATOMS: atom_id res chain seq x y z
N MET A 1 -59.37 -15.06 22.61
CA MET A 1 -58.18 -15.01 23.49
C MET A 1 -57.01 -15.62 22.74
N MET A 2 -56.03 -14.81 22.33
CA MET A 2 -54.86 -15.30 21.59
C MET A 2 -53.60 -14.82 22.32
N ALA A 3 -52.79 -15.79 22.76
CA ALA A 3 -51.62 -15.58 23.61
C ALA A 3 -50.49 -14.87 22.84
N LYS A 4 -49.92 -13.82 23.44
CA LYS A 4 -48.77 -13.08 22.92
C LYS A 4 -47.49 -13.87 23.17
N ALA A 5 -46.94 -14.51 22.14
CA ALA A 5 -45.64 -15.16 22.20
C ALA A 5 -44.52 -14.10 22.38
N SER A 6 -43.80 -14.20 23.49
CA SER A 6 -42.62 -13.39 23.80
C SER A 6 -41.45 -13.80 22.92
N ARG A 7 -41.00 -12.93 22.00
CA ARG A 7 -39.74 -13.11 21.27
C ARG A 7 -38.58 -12.74 22.19
N ARG A 8 -37.80 -13.74 22.60
CA ARG A 8 -36.47 -13.51 23.19
C ARG A 8 -35.48 -13.11 22.08
N PRO A 9 -34.61 -12.11 22.30
CA PRO A 9 -33.59 -11.74 21.33
C PRO A 9 -32.47 -12.79 21.33
N ALA A 10 -32.12 -13.27 20.13
CA ALA A 10 -31.05 -14.22 19.91
C ALA A 10 -29.68 -13.61 20.28
N LEU A 11 -28.87 -14.37 21.01
CA LEU A 11 -27.59 -13.96 21.59
C LEU A 11 -26.38 -14.14 20.65
N ASP A 12 -26.62 -14.26 19.34
CA ASP A 12 -25.59 -14.66 18.37
C ASP A 12 -25.20 -13.53 17.42
N ALA A 13 -24.92 -12.35 17.99
CA ALA A 13 -24.25 -11.27 17.29
C ALA A 13 -22.81 -11.17 17.82
N PRO A 14 -21.77 -11.32 16.98
CA PRO A 14 -20.40 -11.15 17.44
C PRO A 14 -20.27 -9.73 17.99
N ARG A 15 -19.83 -9.63 19.25
CA ARG A 15 -19.55 -8.35 19.92
C ARG A 15 -18.44 -7.63 19.16
N GLY A 16 -18.82 -6.85 18.15
CA GLY A 16 -17.98 -5.86 17.52
C GLY A 16 -17.48 -4.91 18.60
N ARG A 17 -16.16 -4.87 18.76
CA ARG A 17 -15.39 -4.07 19.71
C ARG A 17 -15.86 -2.61 19.65
N GLY A 18 -16.75 -2.24 20.58
CA GLY A 18 -17.24 -0.89 20.76
C GLY A 18 -16.12 -0.01 21.26
N GLY A 19 -15.70 0.94 20.44
CA GLY A 19 -14.66 1.89 20.81
C GLY A 19 -13.98 2.54 19.63
N MET A 20 -14.75 3.22 18.77
CA MET A 20 -14.17 4.31 18.00
C MET A 20 -15.24 5.37 17.81
N LEU A 21 -14.98 6.50 18.44
CA LEU A 21 -15.66 7.78 18.27
C LEU A 21 -16.19 7.91 16.84
N SER A 22 -17.51 7.99 16.69
CA SER A 22 -18.14 8.47 15.46
C SER A 22 -17.61 9.87 15.19
N ARG A 23 -16.56 9.95 14.38
CA ARG A 23 -16.01 11.20 13.88
C ARG A 23 -17.13 11.84 13.06
N PRO A 24 -17.57 13.07 13.38
CA PRO A 24 -18.64 13.72 12.63
C PRO A 24 -18.22 13.82 11.15
N PRO A 25 -19.18 13.69 10.21
CA PRO A 25 -18.89 13.79 8.79
C PRO A 25 -18.26 15.16 8.52
N ALA A 26 -16.99 15.17 8.13
CA ALA A 26 -16.24 16.40 7.89
C ALA A 26 -16.91 17.18 6.74
N PRO A 27 -17.25 18.47 6.92
CA PRO A 27 -17.98 19.23 5.91
C PRO A 27 -17.12 19.45 4.67
N SER A 28 -17.64 19.11 3.49
CA SER A 28 -17.24 19.58 2.15
C SER A 28 -15.74 19.62 1.74
N ARG A 29 -14.87 18.83 2.40
CA ARG A 29 -13.42 18.69 2.09
C ARG A 29 -13.14 18.20 0.65
N ASP A 30 -14.18 17.75 -0.03
CA ASP A 30 -14.16 17.14 -1.37
C ASP A 30 -14.15 18.16 -2.52
N ARG A 31 -14.73 19.36 -2.35
CA ARG A 31 -14.69 20.40 -3.40
C ARG A 31 -13.35 21.14 -3.41
N PHE A 32 -12.91 21.60 -2.25
CA PHE A 32 -11.62 22.27 -2.11
C PHE A 32 -10.46 21.30 -2.40
N GLY A 33 -10.57 20.04 -1.96
CA GLY A 33 -9.59 18.99 -2.25
C GLY A 33 -9.40 18.75 -3.75
N ARG A 34 -10.50 18.58 -4.50
CA ARG A 34 -10.45 18.38 -5.95
C ARG A 34 -9.91 19.60 -6.70
N PHE A 35 -10.25 20.81 -6.26
CA PHE A 35 -9.69 22.04 -6.81
C PHE A 35 -8.17 22.11 -6.60
N THR A 36 -7.69 21.85 -5.37
CA THR A 36 -6.25 21.85 -5.07
C THR A 36 -5.48 20.78 -5.84
N GLU A 37 -6.08 19.60 -6.04
CA GLU A 37 -5.45 18.52 -6.81
C GLU A 37 -5.37 18.85 -8.32
N TRP A 38 -6.41 19.50 -8.86
CA TRP A 38 -6.39 20.00 -10.24
C TRP A 38 -5.33 21.10 -10.41
N VAL A 39 -5.25 22.07 -9.49
CA VAL A 39 -4.24 23.13 -9.51
C VAL A 39 -2.83 22.54 -9.43
N ALA A 40 -2.60 21.57 -8.54
CA ALA A 40 -1.31 20.89 -8.40
C ALA A 40 -0.90 20.15 -9.68
N ARG A 41 -1.84 19.44 -10.33
CA ARG A 41 -1.58 18.78 -11.62
C ARG A 41 -1.34 19.78 -12.75
N ALA A 42 -2.08 20.89 -12.76
CA ALA A 42 -1.93 21.95 -13.77
C ALA A 42 -0.56 22.65 -13.66
N MET A 43 -0.12 23.02 -12.46
CA MET A 43 1.19 23.67 -12.24
C MET A 43 2.38 22.79 -12.61
N GLY A 44 2.27 21.47 -12.46
CA GLY A 44 3.36 20.52 -12.77
C GLY A 44 3.51 20.16 -14.25
N THR A 45 2.64 20.67 -15.14
CA THR A 45 2.65 20.28 -16.56
C THR A 45 3.46 21.29 -17.40
N PRO A 46 4.34 20.85 -18.32
CA PRO A 46 5.08 21.74 -19.22
C PRO A 46 4.20 22.70 -20.04
N ALA A 47 2.97 22.27 -20.35
CA ALA A 47 1.98 23.09 -21.06
C ALA A 47 1.58 24.36 -20.28
N PHE A 48 1.54 24.32 -18.95
CA PHE A 48 1.22 25.50 -18.12
C PHE A 48 2.33 26.56 -18.23
N LEU A 49 3.59 26.13 -18.18
CA LEU A 49 4.74 27.02 -18.37
C LEU A 49 4.70 27.67 -19.75
N LEU A 50 4.45 26.89 -20.81
CA LEU A 50 4.32 27.42 -22.17
C LEU A 50 3.17 28.43 -22.29
N GLY A 51 2.02 28.16 -21.70
CA GLY A 51 0.88 29.07 -21.69
C GLY A 51 1.19 30.39 -20.97
N LEU A 52 1.83 30.33 -19.80
CA LEU A 52 2.25 31.51 -19.04
C LEU A 52 3.30 32.33 -19.82
N THR A 53 4.29 31.67 -20.43
CA THR A 53 5.28 32.34 -21.28
C THR A 53 4.63 33.02 -22.48
N LEU A 54 3.71 32.33 -23.17
CA LEU A 54 3.00 32.90 -24.31
C LEU A 54 2.15 34.12 -23.89
N PHE A 55 1.50 34.05 -22.73
CA PHE A 55 0.77 35.18 -22.16
C PHE A 55 1.69 36.38 -21.91
N CYS A 56 2.84 36.18 -21.26
CA CYS A 56 3.81 37.26 -21.03
C CYS A 56 4.32 37.88 -22.35
N VAL A 57 4.65 37.04 -23.34
CA VAL A 57 5.10 37.50 -24.66
C VAL A 57 4.00 38.28 -25.37
N ALA A 58 2.77 37.77 -25.37
CA ALA A 58 1.63 38.45 -25.99
C ALA A 58 1.33 39.79 -25.30
N TRP A 59 1.42 39.86 -23.97
CA TRP A 59 1.22 41.08 -23.19
C TRP A 59 2.26 42.15 -23.54
N ILE A 60 3.53 41.77 -23.57
CA ILE A 60 4.64 42.65 -23.94
C ILE A 60 4.47 43.13 -25.38
N ALA A 61 4.18 42.21 -26.31
CA ALA A 61 3.97 42.53 -27.72
C ALA A 61 2.80 43.51 -27.91
N TRP A 62 1.66 43.27 -27.25
CA TRP A 62 0.50 44.14 -27.31
C TRP A 62 0.82 45.55 -26.82
N ASN A 63 1.41 45.68 -25.63
CA ASN A 63 1.72 46.97 -25.03
C ASN A 63 2.89 47.71 -25.68
N THR A 64 3.72 47.01 -26.47
CA THR A 64 4.84 47.63 -27.21
C THR A 64 4.41 48.07 -28.61
N LEU A 65 3.63 47.24 -29.32
CA LEU A 65 3.27 47.46 -30.73
C LEU A 65 2.05 48.39 -30.90
N MET A 66 1.15 48.49 -29.90
CA MET A 66 -0.01 49.40 -30.00
C MET A 66 0.38 50.88 -29.87
N PRO A 67 -0.43 51.81 -30.41
CA PRO A 67 -0.31 53.25 -30.18
C PRO A 67 -0.48 53.61 -28.70
N GLU A 68 0.19 54.68 -28.23
CA GLU A 68 0.24 55.07 -26.80
C GLU A 68 -1.12 55.19 -26.12
N GLN A 69 -2.14 55.65 -26.84
CA GLN A 69 -3.53 55.78 -26.37
C GLN A 69 -4.21 54.45 -25.98
N TYR A 70 -3.69 53.30 -26.42
CA TYR A 70 -4.22 51.96 -26.08
C TYR A 70 -3.25 51.11 -25.24
N ARG A 71 -2.08 51.66 -24.87
CA ARG A 71 -1.11 50.95 -24.02
C ARG A 71 -1.59 51.01 -22.58
N PHE A 72 -2.02 49.87 -22.05
CA PHE A 72 -2.40 49.75 -20.64
C PHE A 72 -1.17 49.69 -19.73
N ASP A 73 -0.10 49.06 -20.19
CA ASP A 73 1.12 48.80 -19.43
C ASP A 73 2.36 49.19 -20.24
N SER A 74 2.75 50.47 -20.17
CA SER A 74 3.80 51.03 -21.02
C SER A 74 5.19 50.46 -20.72
N ALA A 75 5.94 50.15 -21.78
CA ALA A 75 7.34 49.73 -21.71
C ALA A 75 8.24 50.78 -21.04
N ALA A 76 7.88 52.08 -21.11
CA ALA A 76 8.62 53.17 -20.47
C ALA A 76 8.65 53.05 -18.93
N ASN A 77 7.63 52.43 -18.35
CA ASN A 77 7.53 52.18 -16.90
C ASN A 77 7.92 50.72 -16.55
N GLY A 78 8.56 50.00 -17.48
CA GLY A 78 9.07 48.65 -17.25
C GLY A 78 7.99 47.59 -17.04
N PHE A 79 6.80 47.73 -17.63
CA PHE A 79 5.67 46.81 -17.44
C PHE A 79 5.24 46.65 -15.97
N THR A 80 4.95 47.78 -15.31
CA THR A 80 4.58 47.82 -13.89
C THR A 80 3.35 46.96 -13.60
N ALA A 81 2.33 46.96 -14.48
CA ALA A 81 1.11 46.18 -14.24
C ALA A 81 1.37 44.67 -14.31
N LEU A 82 2.15 44.22 -15.30
CA LEU A 82 2.57 42.82 -15.40
C LEU A 82 3.37 42.40 -14.16
N THR A 83 4.28 43.26 -13.69
CA THR A 83 5.11 43.00 -12.51
C THR A 83 4.27 42.87 -11.24
N LEU A 84 3.31 43.78 -11.05
CA LEU A 84 2.38 43.71 -9.92
C LEU A 84 1.52 42.44 -9.97
N MET A 85 1.07 42.04 -11.16
CA MET A 85 0.29 40.82 -11.32
C MET A 85 1.11 39.56 -11.02
N LEU A 86 2.34 39.46 -11.52
CA LEU A 86 3.22 38.31 -11.27
C LEU A 86 3.64 38.21 -9.79
N SER A 87 3.92 39.34 -9.14
CA SER A 87 4.23 39.35 -7.70
C SER A 87 3.03 38.92 -6.84
N LEU A 88 1.81 39.35 -7.19
CA LEU A 88 0.58 38.87 -6.56
C LEU A 88 0.38 37.36 -6.79
N GLN A 89 0.61 36.89 -8.02
CA GLN A 89 0.48 35.46 -8.36
C GLN A 89 1.42 34.60 -7.51
N ALA A 90 2.67 35.01 -7.35
CA ALA A 90 3.62 34.32 -6.48
C ALA A 90 3.17 34.32 -5.01
N SER A 91 2.67 35.46 -4.51
CA SER A 91 2.19 35.59 -3.14
C SER A 91 0.99 34.67 -2.83
N TYR A 92 0.04 34.54 -3.74
CA TYR A 92 -1.12 33.66 -3.56
C TYR A 92 -0.81 32.17 -3.85
N ALA A 93 0.20 31.87 -4.66
CA ALA A 93 0.63 30.50 -4.91
C ALA A 93 1.20 29.84 -3.65
N ALA A 94 2.00 30.56 -2.86
CA ALA A 94 2.63 30.04 -1.64
C ALA A 94 1.65 29.38 -0.63
N PRO A 95 0.56 30.02 -0.18
CA PRO A 95 -0.38 29.40 0.75
C PRO A 95 -1.17 28.24 0.12
N LEU A 96 -1.46 28.30 -1.18
CA LEU A 96 -2.11 27.20 -1.91
C LEU A 96 -1.22 25.96 -1.97
N ILE A 97 0.07 26.16 -2.26
CA ILE A 97 1.07 25.11 -2.28
C ILE A 97 1.21 24.48 -0.90
N LEU A 98 1.26 25.28 0.17
CA LEU A 98 1.34 24.78 1.54
C LEU A 98 0.12 23.90 1.89
N LEU A 99 -1.09 24.30 1.49
CA LEU A 99 -2.30 23.48 1.69
C LEU A 99 -2.25 22.17 0.89
N ALA A 100 -1.72 22.20 -0.34
CA ALA A 100 -1.53 21.01 -1.14
C ALA A 100 -0.48 20.07 -0.52
N GLN A 101 0.62 20.62 0.01
CA GLN A 101 1.67 19.89 0.72
C GLN A 101 1.13 19.22 1.99
N ASN A 102 0.44 19.96 2.88
CA ASN A 102 -0.17 19.38 4.07
C ASN A 102 -1.09 18.18 3.75
N ARG A 103 -1.81 18.23 2.62
CA ARG A 103 -2.66 17.13 2.16
C ARG A 103 -1.88 15.96 1.54
N GLN A 104 -0.71 16.22 0.97
CA GLN A 104 0.19 15.17 0.49
C GLN A 104 0.81 14.47 1.69
N ASP A 105 1.34 15.23 2.67
CA ASP A 105 1.93 14.71 3.90
C ASP A 105 0.93 13.88 4.72
N ASP A 106 -0.33 14.33 4.82
CA ASP A 106 -1.41 13.57 5.45
C ASP A 106 -1.61 12.19 4.78
N ARG A 107 -1.56 12.12 3.44
CA ARG A 107 -1.71 10.87 2.68
C ARG A 107 -0.48 9.98 2.83
N ASP A 108 0.70 10.56 2.70
CA ASP A 108 1.98 9.85 2.80
C ASP A 108 2.12 9.24 4.20
N ARG A 109 1.70 9.96 5.26
CA ARG A 109 1.66 9.42 6.63
C ARG A 109 0.76 8.20 6.76
N VAL A 110 -0.45 8.24 6.18
CA VAL A 110 -1.37 7.09 6.22
C VAL A 110 -0.81 5.90 5.44
N GLN A 111 -0.18 6.15 4.30
CA GLN A 111 0.45 5.12 3.50
C GLN A 111 1.62 4.46 4.26
N ILE A 112 2.49 5.23 4.90
CA ILE A 112 3.59 4.73 5.73
C ILE A 112 3.07 3.85 6.87
N GLU A 113 2.01 4.26 7.57
CA GLU A 113 1.42 3.47 8.64
C GLU A 113 0.85 2.14 8.13
N GLN A 114 0.18 2.14 6.98
CA GLN A 114 -0.33 0.92 6.36
C GLN A 114 0.80 -0.01 5.92
N ASP A 115 1.86 0.53 5.31
CA ASP A 115 3.00 -0.25 4.88
C ASP A 115 3.74 -0.86 6.07
N ARG A 116 3.84 -0.13 7.19
CA ARG A 116 4.37 -0.66 8.44
C ARG A 116 3.53 -1.84 8.96
N GLN A 117 2.21 -1.68 9.03
CA GLN A 117 1.32 -2.76 9.49
C GLN A 117 1.37 -3.99 8.57
N ARG A 118 1.50 -3.77 7.25
CA ARG A 118 1.70 -4.86 6.29
C ARG A 118 3.03 -5.56 6.50
N ALA A 119 4.11 -4.82 6.73
CA ALA A 119 5.43 -5.39 7.01
C ALA A 119 5.44 -6.23 8.29
N GLU A 120 4.80 -5.74 9.36
CA GLU A 120 4.66 -6.48 10.62
C GLU A 120 3.86 -7.79 10.43
N ARG A 121 2.77 -7.76 9.65
CA ARG A 121 2.01 -8.98 9.30
C ARG A 121 2.81 -9.96 8.45
N ASN A 122 3.51 -9.47 7.42
CA ASN A 122 4.34 -10.30 6.56
C ASN A 122 5.47 -10.98 7.34
N LEU A 123 6.07 -10.28 8.32
CA LEU A 123 7.07 -10.86 9.20
C LEU A 123 6.46 -11.98 10.05
N ALA A 124 5.29 -11.74 10.66
CA ALA A 124 4.59 -12.75 11.45
C ALA A 124 4.20 -13.99 10.61
N ASP A 125 3.71 -13.79 9.39
CA ASP A 125 3.37 -14.87 8.46
C ASP A 125 4.62 -15.67 8.05
N THR A 126 5.74 -14.98 7.83
CA THR A 126 7.02 -15.64 7.52
C THR A 126 7.54 -16.46 8.70
N GLU A 127 7.45 -15.92 9.92
CA GLU A 127 7.80 -16.68 11.13
C GLU A 127 6.90 -17.89 11.33
N TYR A 128 5.60 -17.75 11.06
CA TYR A 128 4.65 -18.85 11.12
C TYR A 128 5.03 -19.95 10.13
N LEU A 129 5.22 -19.59 8.85
CA LEU A 129 5.65 -20.53 7.80
C LEU A 129 6.98 -21.20 8.14
N ALA A 130 7.95 -20.47 8.71
CA ALA A 130 9.22 -21.06 9.13
C ALA A 130 9.04 -22.12 10.22
N ARG A 131 8.16 -21.89 11.21
CA ARG A 131 7.85 -22.89 12.25
C ARG A 131 7.14 -24.11 11.68
N GLU A 132 6.17 -23.90 10.79
CA GLU A 132 5.47 -24.98 10.08
C GLU A 132 6.44 -25.83 9.24
N ILE A 133 7.38 -25.20 8.53
CA ILE A 133 8.41 -25.91 7.76
C ILE A 133 9.32 -26.75 8.68
N VAL A 134 9.72 -26.23 9.84
CA VAL A 134 10.53 -26.98 10.81
C VAL A 134 9.76 -28.18 11.35
N ALA A 135 8.48 -28.00 11.72
CA ALA A 135 7.63 -29.08 12.18
C ALA A 135 7.47 -30.17 11.10
N LEU A 136 7.21 -29.77 9.86
CA LEU A 136 7.10 -30.66 8.71
C LEU A 136 8.41 -31.41 8.43
N ARG A 137 9.57 -30.74 8.53
CA ARG A 137 10.88 -31.37 8.38
C ARG A 137 11.13 -32.43 9.45
N MET A 138 10.79 -32.15 10.71
CA MET A 138 10.95 -33.12 11.80
C MET A 138 10.08 -34.36 11.57
N ALA A 139 8.81 -34.18 11.21
CA ALA A 139 7.91 -35.30 10.89
C ALA A 139 8.42 -36.15 9.71
N LEU A 140 8.93 -35.53 8.64
CA LEU A 140 9.54 -36.24 7.51
C LEU A 140 10.80 -37.01 7.90
N THR A 141 11.62 -36.44 8.78
CA THR A 141 12.87 -37.07 9.24
C THR A 141 12.56 -38.31 10.07
N ASP A 142 11.57 -38.23 10.95
CA ASP A 142 11.12 -39.34 11.80
C ASP A 142 10.58 -40.51 10.96
N LEU A 143 9.68 -40.22 10.01
CA LEU A 143 9.16 -41.20 9.06
C LEU A 143 10.26 -41.89 8.25
N THR A 144 11.28 -41.13 7.81
CA THR A 144 12.41 -41.69 7.06
C THR A 144 13.25 -42.62 7.94
N GLY A 145 13.43 -42.27 9.22
CA GLY A 145 14.13 -43.10 10.20
C GLY A 145 13.43 -44.44 10.46
N GLU A 146 12.11 -44.45 10.63
CA GLU A 146 11.32 -45.67 10.81
C GLU A 146 11.42 -46.61 9.60
N VAL A 147 11.30 -46.06 8.39
CA VAL A 147 11.39 -46.84 7.14
C VAL A 147 12.77 -47.47 6.98
N LEU A 148 13.84 -46.71 7.19
CA LEU A 148 15.21 -47.23 7.15
C LEU A 148 15.42 -48.35 8.19
N THR A 149 14.93 -48.15 9.41
CA THR A 149 15.04 -49.16 10.48
C THR A 149 14.32 -50.46 10.10
N ARG A 150 13.10 -50.35 9.54
CA ARG A 150 12.33 -51.50 9.07
C ARG A 150 13.06 -52.25 7.95
N ASP A 151 13.61 -51.55 6.98
CA ASP A 151 14.31 -52.18 5.85
C ASP A 151 15.60 -52.88 6.29
N VAL A 152 16.34 -52.28 7.24
CA VAL A 152 17.50 -52.92 7.86
C VAL A 152 17.09 -54.19 8.62
N LEU A 153 16.08 -54.09 9.50
CA LEU A 153 15.56 -55.25 10.24
C LEU A 153 15.09 -56.37 9.30
N ARG A 154 14.42 -56.01 8.21
CA ARG A 154 13.94 -56.95 7.19
C ARG A 154 15.10 -57.63 6.47
N THR A 155 16.18 -56.90 6.20
CA THR A 155 17.38 -57.43 5.54
C THR A 155 18.14 -58.39 6.45
N GLU A 156 18.32 -58.03 7.73
CA GLU A 156 18.97 -58.91 8.72
C GLU A 156 18.15 -60.18 9.00
N LEU A 157 16.82 -60.06 9.09
CA LEU A 157 15.92 -61.21 9.22
C LEU A 157 16.06 -62.19 8.04
N ARG A 158 16.08 -61.67 6.81
CA ARG A 158 16.30 -62.48 5.61
C ARG A 158 17.67 -63.15 5.60
N ALA A 159 18.73 -62.38 5.91
CA ALA A 159 20.08 -62.92 5.96
C ALA A 159 20.23 -64.04 7.01
N THR A 160 19.52 -63.93 8.14
CA THR A 160 19.52 -64.97 9.18
C THR A 160 18.75 -66.22 8.74
N LEU A 161 17.60 -66.04 8.08
CA LEU A 161 16.82 -67.15 7.51
C LEU A 161 17.62 -67.93 6.46
N ASP A 162 18.29 -67.24 5.52
CA ASP A 162 19.12 -67.89 4.50
C ASP A 162 20.25 -68.74 5.11
N ARG A 163 20.88 -68.27 6.20
CA ARG A 163 21.95 -69.03 6.88
C ARG A 163 21.45 -70.33 7.49
N LEU A 164 20.22 -70.35 8.02
CA LEU A 164 19.62 -71.56 8.59
C LEU A 164 19.24 -72.57 7.50
N ASP A 165 18.61 -72.09 6.43
CA ASP A 165 18.24 -72.93 5.27
C ASP A 165 19.49 -73.57 4.62
N SER A 166 20.58 -72.82 4.53
CA SER A 166 21.89 -73.30 4.07
C SER A 166 22.49 -74.40 4.96
N ALA A 167 22.28 -74.30 6.29
CA ALA A 167 22.80 -75.28 7.25
C ALA A 167 22.03 -76.59 7.19
N GLU A 168 20.69 -76.54 7.13
CA GLU A 168 19.83 -77.73 6.96
C GLU A 168 20.13 -78.45 5.63
N ALA A 169 20.32 -77.70 4.54
CA ALA A 169 20.68 -78.27 3.25
C ALA A 169 22.04 -79.00 3.26
N GLY A 170 22.99 -78.56 4.09
CA GLY A 170 24.30 -79.20 4.26
C GLY A 170 24.27 -80.47 5.11
N GLU A 171 23.31 -80.58 6.04
CA GLU A 171 23.12 -81.75 6.90
C GLU A 171 22.40 -82.90 6.17
N GLY A 172 21.53 -82.60 5.20
CA GLY A 172 20.85 -83.61 4.38
C GLY A 172 21.72 -84.30 3.31
N SER A 173 22.97 -83.88 3.12
CA SER A 173 23.88 -84.40 2.08
C SER A 173 25.00 -85.32 2.61
N ARG A 174 24.98 -85.70 3.90
CA ARG A 174 25.87 -86.71 4.51
C ARG A 174 25.13 -88.01 4.77
#